data_AF-A0A662Q6M7-F1
#
_entry.id   AF-A0A662Q6M7-F1
#
_cell.length_a   1.000
_cell.length_b   1.000
_cell.length_c   1.000
_cell.angle_alpha   90.00
_cell.angle_beta   90.00
_cell.angle_gamma   90.00
#
_symmetry.space_group_name_H-M   'P 1'
#
loop_
_entity.id
_entity.type
_entity.pdbx_description
1 polymer ?
#
loop_
_entity_poly.entity_id
_entity_poly.type
_entity_poly.pdbx_seq_one_letter_code
_entity_poly.pdbx_strand_id
1 'polypeptide(L)'
;MVKLRLTLPLHDKEALIRLRVDKSFKTRSRITKRTLEVAKAFGIGVDEKKVFQVYKKFEFEVNPGEIIYITGESGSGKSILLKEIGRRLTKHREFGGVLIDHELKIDPDEILVHGVGGDTREAIELLSMVGLNEAYLFLRKYKELSEGQRYRY
;
A
#
# COMPACT_ATOMS: atom_id res chain seq x y z
N MET A 1 -19.05 0.90 4.09
CA MET A 1 -18.66 0.10 5.27
C MET A 1 -17.74 -1.02 4.77
N VAL A 2 -16.45 -1.02 5.13
CA VAL A 2 -15.51 -2.05 4.65
C VAL A 2 -15.84 -3.37 5.36
N LYS A 3 -16.35 -4.36 4.62
CA LYS A 3 -16.49 -5.73 5.10
C LYS A 3 -15.21 -6.48 4.76
N LEU A 4 -14.38 -6.74 5.76
CA LEU A 4 -13.25 -7.67 5.63
C LEU A 4 -13.79 -9.08 5.88
N ARG A 5 -13.56 -10.02 4.96
CA ARG A 5 -13.85 -11.45 5.17
C ARG A 5 -12.51 -12.17 5.15
N LEU A 6 -12.07 -12.62 6.32
CA LEU A 6 -10.85 -13.41 6.50
C LEU A 6 -11.27 -14.89 6.53
N THR A 7 -10.71 -15.70 5.64
CA THR A 7 -10.89 -17.16 5.71
C THR A 7 -9.59 -17.88 5.37
N LEU A 8 -9.18 -18.79 6.27
CA LEU A 8 -8.57 -20.14 6.12
C LEU A 8 -7.41 -20.37 7.14
N PRO A 9 -7.15 -21.61 7.61
CA PRO A 9 -8.01 -22.68 8.12
C PRO A 9 -7.93 -22.82 9.67
N LEU A 10 -8.87 -23.60 10.21
CA LEU A 10 -9.16 -23.93 11.62
C LEU A 10 -7.94 -24.39 12.44
N HIS A 11 -7.14 -23.50 13.04
CA HIS A 11 -6.46 -23.74 14.32
C HIS A 11 -6.56 -22.41 15.07
N ASP A 12 -6.94 -22.42 16.34
CA ASP A 12 -6.87 -21.25 17.22
C ASP A 12 -5.40 -20.80 17.30
N LYS A 13 -4.99 -19.96 16.36
CA LYS A 13 -3.69 -19.29 16.41
C LYS A 13 -3.84 -18.16 17.40
N GLU A 14 -3.06 -18.19 18.48
CA GLU A 14 -2.85 -16.99 19.27
C GLU A 14 -2.24 -15.92 18.36
N ALA A 15 -2.97 -14.82 18.18
CA ALA A 15 -2.48 -13.71 17.38
C ALA A 15 -1.25 -13.11 18.06
N LEU A 16 -0.09 -13.19 17.39
CA LEU A 16 1.15 -12.62 17.90
C LEU A 16 1.02 -11.09 18.02
N ILE A 17 0.28 -10.45 17.11
CA ILE A 17 0.19 -8.99 17.01
C ILE A 17 -1.24 -8.53 16.71
N ARG A 18 -1.77 -7.67 17.60
CA ARG A 18 -3.05 -6.98 17.43
C ARG A 18 -2.82 -5.49 17.19
N LEU A 19 -3.26 -5.00 16.03
CA LEU A 19 -3.13 -3.61 15.61
C LEU A 19 -4.47 -2.89 15.70
N ARG A 20 -4.49 -1.73 16.37
CA ARG A 20 -5.66 -0.84 16.44
C ARG A 20 -5.48 0.43 15.61
N VAL A 21 -6.24 0.58 14.53
CA VAL A 21 -6.24 1.73 13.63
C VAL A 21 -7.37 2.70 13.98
N ASP A 22 -7.02 3.95 14.26
CA ASP A 22 -7.96 5.07 14.37
C ASP A 22 -7.50 6.19 13.44
N LYS A 23 -8.36 6.56 12.48
CA LYS A 23 -8.02 7.57 11.48
C LYS A 23 -9.22 8.42 11.12
N SER A 24 -9.04 9.73 11.24
CA SER A 24 -9.98 10.75 10.79
C SER A 24 -9.27 11.87 10.06
N PHE A 25 -10.01 12.54 9.18
CA PHE A 25 -9.55 13.70 8.43
C PHE A 25 -10.49 14.87 8.75
N LYS A 26 -9.90 16.03 9.02
CA LYS A 26 -10.66 17.27 9.09
C LYS A 26 -10.67 17.86 7.69
N THR A 27 -11.82 17.88 7.04
CA THR A 27 -11.96 18.59 5.77
C THR A 27 -12.35 20.04 6.07
N ARG A 28 -11.59 20.98 5.51
CA ARG A 28 -11.99 22.39 5.43
C ARG A 28 -11.90 22.80 3.98
N SER A 29 -13.04 23.09 3.37
CA SER A 29 -13.06 23.67 2.04
C SER A 29 -12.49 25.08 2.13
N ARG A 30 -11.48 25.38 1.30
CA ARG A 30 -10.98 26.75 1.18
C ARG A 30 -12.08 27.57 0.50
N ILE A 31 -12.53 28.64 1.16
CA ILE A 31 -13.52 29.53 0.57
C ILE A 31 -12.86 30.33 -0.55
N THR A 32 -13.37 30.14 -1.76
CA THR A 32 -13.02 30.87 -2.98
C THR A 32 -14.31 31.22 -3.73
N LYS A 33 -14.22 32.13 -4.71
CA LYS A 33 -15.37 32.46 -5.57
C LYS A 33 -15.94 31.20 -6.24
N ARG A 34 -15.09 30.35 -6.81
CA ARG A 34 -15.50 29.10 -7.47
C ARG A 34 -16.15 28.11 -6.51
N THR A 35 -15.64 27.93 -5.29
CA THR A 35 -16.26 27.01 -4.32
C THR A 35 -17.62 27.53 -3.85
N LEU A 36 -17.80 28.86 -3.75
CA LEU A 36 -19.10 29.47 -3.43
C LEU A 36 -20.11 29.31 -4.56
N GLU A 37 -19.68 29.48 -5.82
CA GLU A 37 -20.53 29.27 -7.00
C GLU A 37 -21.01 27.82 -7.09
N VAL A 38 -20.12 26.85 -6.93
CA VAL A 38 -20.47 25.42 -6.90
C VAL A 38 -21.41 25.12 -5.73
N ALA A 39 -21.09 25.62 -4.54
CA ALA A 39 -21.92 25.43 -3.36
C ALA A 39 -23.35 25.96 -3.56
N LYS A 40 -23.49 27.15 -4.16
CA LYS A 40 -24.78 27.74 -4.53
C LYS A 40 -25.51 26.90 -5.58
N ALA A 41 -24.84 26.45 -6.62
CA ALA A 41 -25.44 25.66 -7.70
C ALA A 41 -26.03 24.33 -7.22
N PHE A 42 -25.41 23.71 -6.21
CA PHE A 42 -25.87 22.45 -5.59
C PHE A 42 -26.67 22.65 -4.29
N GLY A 43 -26.90 23.89 -3.85
CA GLY A 43 -27.62 24.19 -2.61
C GLY A 43 -26.92 23.69 -1.32
N ILE A 44 -25.60 23.54 -1.34
CA ILE A 44 -24.81 23.05 -0.20
C ILE A 44 -24.03 24.19 0.47
N GLY A 45 -23.78 24.10 1.78
CA GLY A 45 -22.93 25.05 2.52
C GLY A 45 -21.43 24.79 2.31
N VAL A 46 -20.61 25.85 2.34
CA VAL A 46 -19.14 25.75 2.11
C VAL A 46 -18.34 25.59 3.39
N ASP A 47 -18.96 25.79 4.57
CA ASP A 47 -18.24 26.13 5.80
C ASP A 47 -18.31 25.10 6.93
N GLU A 48 -18.70 23.87 6.62
CA GLU A 48 -18.75 22.83 7.64
C GLU A 48 -17.38 22.14 7.73
N LYS A 49 -16.64 22.43 8.81
CA LYS A 49 -15.57 21.54 9.28
C LYS A 49 -16.18 20.17 9.55
N LYS A 50 -16.12 19.27 8.57
CA LYS A 50 -16.53 17.88 8.75
C LYS A 50 -15.33 17.06 9.17
N VAL A 51 -15.46 16.38 10.30
CA VAL A 51 -14.56 15.30 10.67
C VAL A 51 -15.04 14.07 9.92
N PHE A 52 -14.29 13.68 8.89
CA PHE A 52 -14.51 12.44 8.17
C PHE A 52 -13.74 11.32 8.87
N GLN A 53 -14.44 10.50 9.65
CA GLN A 53 -13.87 9.33 10.29
C GLN A 53 -13.77 8.20 9.26
N VAL A 54 -12.55 7.71 9.00
CA VAL A 54 -12.31 6.59 8.09
C VAL A 54 -12.33 5.27 8.85
N TYR A 55 -11.58 5.21 9.96
CA TYR A 55 -11.51 4.04 10.84
C TYR A 55 -11.69 4.48 12.28
N LYS A 56 -12.63 3.88 13.02
CA LYS A 56 -12.84 4.14 14.45
C LYS A 56 -12.57 2.86 15.21
N LYS A 57 -11.52 2.83 16.02
CA LYS A 57 -11.11 1.63 16.79
C LYS A 57 -11.10 0.34 15.93
N PHE A 58 -10.63 0.41 14.69
CA PHE A 58 -10.54 -0.77 13.84
C PHE A 58 -9.44 -1.67 14.38
N GLU A 59 -9.75 -2.92 14.70
CA GLU A 59 -8.79 -3.90 15.19
C GLU A 59 -8.52 -4.96 14.13
N PHE A 60 -7.27 -5.33 14.01
CA PHE A 60 -6.77 -6.27 13.02
C PHE A 60 -5.64 -7.09 13.63
N GLU A 61 -5.65 -8.38 13.36
CA GLU A 61 -4.65 -9.34 13.82
C GLU A 61 -3.92 -9.92 12.62
N VAL A 62 -2.62 -10.12 12.78
CA VAL A 62 -1.77 -10.69 11.72
C VAL A 62 -0.60 -11.42 12.33
N ASN A 63 -0.30 -12.58 11.75
CA ASN A 63 0.89 -13.36 12.05
C ASN A 63 1.85 -13.39 10.85
N PRO A 64 3.16 -13.56 11.07
CA PRO A 64 4.11 -13.82 10.00
C PRO A 64 3.68 -15.01 9.12
N GLY A 65 3.81 -14.85 7.80
CA GLY A 65 3.42 -15.86 6.82
C GLY A 65 1.94 -15.85 6.42
N GLU A 66 1.11 -14.99 7.01
CA GLU A 66 -0.30 -14.86 6.59
C GLU A 66 -0.45 -14.00 5.34
N ILE A 67 -1.32 -14.45 4.43
CA ILE A 67 -1.74 -13.70 3.25
C ILE A 67 -3.10 -13.06 3.55
N ILE A 68 -3.16 -11.73 3.50
CA ILE A 68 -4.35 -10.98 3.89
C ILE A 68 -4.84 -10.17 2.70
N TYR A 69 -6.11 -10.41 2.34
CA TYR A 69 -6.78 -9.71 1.26
C TYR A 69 -7.69 -8.60 1.81
N ILE A 70 -7.36 -7.34 1.49
CA ILE A 70 -8.16 -6.18 1.87
C ILE A 70 -9.05 -5.76 0.70
N THR A 71 -10.37 -5.88 0.90
CA THR A 71 -11.38 -5.51 -0.10
C THR A 71 -12.27 -4.36 0.39
N GLY A 72 -13.04 -3.75 -0.52
CA GLY A 72 -13.96 -2.64 -0.23
C GLY A 72 -14.07 -1.66 -1.41
N GLU A 73 -15.05 -0.76 -1.34
CA GLU A 73 -15.31 0.24 -2.39
C GLU A 73 -14.13 1.20 -2.59
N SER A 74 -14.07 1.85 -3.76
CA SER A 74 -13.13 2.95 -3.98
C SER A 74 -13.40 4.08 -2.98
N GLY A 75 -12.35 4.71 -2.45
CA GLY A 75 -12.48 5.76 -1.43
C GLY A 75 -12.78 5.29 0.00
N SER A 76 -12.97 3.99 0.25
CA SER A 76 -13.28 3.45 1.59
C SER A 76 -12.11 3.46 2.60
N GLY A 77 -10.92 3.90 2.19
CA GLY A 77 -9.75 4.01 3.07
C GLY A 77 -8.73 2.87 2.98
N LYS A 78 -8.88 1.90 2.06
CA LYS A 78 -7.96 0.75 1.92
C LYS A 78 -6.48 1.13 1.86
N SER A 79 -6.10 2.09 1.03
CA SER A 79 -4.71 2.56 0.92
C SER A 79 -4.22 3.25 2.20
N ILE A 80 -5.11 3.90 2.95
CA ILE A 80 -4.81 4.48 4.26
C ILE A 80 -4.57 3.36 5.28
N LEU A 81 -5.38 2.31 5.24
CA LEU A 81 -5.24 1.14 6.10
C LEU A 81 -3.93 0.40 5.85
N LEU A 82 -3.61 0.10 4.58
CA LEU A 82 -2.36 -0.57 4.18
C LEU A 82 -1.13 0.22 4.66
N LYS A 83 -1.15 1.55 4.51
CA LYS A 83 -0.10 2.45 5.02
C LYS A 83 0.10 2.35 6.52
N GLU A 84 -1.00 2.39 7.27
CA GLU A 84 -0.96 2.32 8.73
C GLU A 84 -0.52 0.93 9.22
N ILE A 85 -0.99 -0.14 8.57
CA ILE A 85 -0.56 -1.51 8.87
C ILE A 85 0.94 -1.64 8.61
N GLY A 86 1.42 -1.34 7.40
CA GLY A 86 2.84 -1.48 7.05
C GLY A 86 3.77 -0.75 8.03
N ARG A 87 3.47 0.52 8.36
CA ARG A 87 4.24 1.32 9.34
C ARG A 87 4.21 0.78 10.77
N ARG A 88 3.23 -0.02 11.13
CA ARG A 88 3.19 -0.69 12.43
C ARG A 88 3.98 -1.98 12.40
N LEU A 89 3.86 -2.76 11.32
CA LEU A 89 4.62 -3.99 11.14
C LEU A 89 6.13 -3.74 11.17
N THR A 90 6.62 -2.59 10.67
CA THR A 90 8.05 -2.23 10.77
C THR A 90 8.59 -2.16 12.20
N LYS A 91 7.72 -2.03 13.21
CA LYS A 91 8.11 -1.99 14.63
C LYS A 91 8.21 -3.37 15.28
N HIS A 92 7.83 -4.42 14.55
CA HIS A 92 7.74 -5.79 15.02
C HIS A 92 8.80 -6.64 14.31
N ARG A 93 9.78 -7.15 15.08
CA ARG A 93 10.93 -7.89 14.55
C ARG A 93 10.54 -9.23 13.92
N GLU A 94 9.40 -9.78 14.33
CA GLU A 94 8.81 -11.03 13.86
C GLU A 94 8.49 -10.99 12.35
N PHE A 95 8.29 -9.80 11.78
CA PHE A 95 8.05 -9.60 10.36
C PHE A 95 9.32 -9.33 9.53
N GLY A 96 10.51 -9.30 10.16
CA GLY A 96 11.77 -9.04 9.47
C GLY A 96 11.78 -7.67 8.78
N GLY A 97 12.15 -7.66 7.49
CA GLY A 97 12.11 -6.46 6.65
C GLY A 97 10.71 -6.21 6.08
N VAL A 98 10.09 -5.08 6.44
CA VAL A 98 8.78 -4.69 5.90
C VAL A 98 8.96 -3.73 4.74
N LEU A 99 8.58 -4.19 3.54
CA LEU A 99 8.55 -3.38 2.32
C LEU A 99 7.15 -2.80 2.12
N ILE A 100 7.10 -1.52 1.77
CA ILE A 100 5.86 -0.79 1.52
C ILE A 100 5.99 -0.17 0.13
N ASP A 101 5.18 -0.65 -0.82
CA ASP A 101 5.19 -0.29 -2.25
C ASP A 101 5.51 1.19 -2.53
N HIS A 102 4.65 2.11 -2.07
CA HIS A 102 4.82 3.55 -2.29
C HIS A 102 5.98 4.22 -1.52
N GLU A 103 6.71 3.49 -0.68
CA GLU A 103 7.93 3.98 0.00
C GLU A 103 9.21 3.41 -0.66
N LEU A 104 9.09 2.48 -1.62
CA LEU A 104 10.22 1.97 -2.39
C LEU A 104 10.81 3.08 -3.27
N LYS A 105 12.14 3.17 -3.23
CA LYS A 105 12.92 4.07 -4.08
C LYS A 105 13.88 3.22 -4.90
N ILE A 106 13.71 3.27 -6.21
CA ILE A 106 14.57 2.57 -7.15
C ILE A 106 15.40 3.63 -7.86
N ASP A 107 16.71 3.41 -7.95
CA ASP A 107 17.59 4.29 -8.69
C ASP A 107 17.29 4.16 -10.20
N PRO A 108 16.88 5.24 -10.89
CA PRO A 108 16.58 5.18 -12.32
C PRO A 108 17.77 4.73 -13.18
N ASP A 109 19.00 4.90 -12.71
CA ASP A 109 20.22 4.54 -13.43
C ASP A 109 20.81 3.19 -13.04
N GLU A 110 20.21 2.48 -12.07
CA GLU A 110 20.59 1.13 -11.67
C GLU A 110 20.30 0.12 -12.77
N ILE A 111 21.27 -0.76 -13.03
CA ILE A 111 21.13 -1.90 -13.95
C ILE A 111 20.36 -3.01 -13.23
N LEU A 112 19.35 -3.59 -13.89
CA LEU A 112 18.39 -4.49 -13.23
C LEU A 112 19.05 -5.67 -12.49
N VAL A 113 20.07 -6.29 -13.09
CA VAL A 113 20.77 -7.44 -12.47
C VAL A 113 21.57 -7.06 -11.21
N HIS A 114 21.81 -5.77 -10.98
CA HIS A 114 22.48 -5.28 -9.77
C HIS A 114 21.51 -4.90 -8.65
N GLY A 115 20.24 -4.59 -8.97
CA GLY A 115 19.30 -4.10 -7.97
C GLY A 115 18.55 -5.18 -7.21
N VAL A 116 18.66 -6.45 -7.61
CA VAL A 116 18.00 -7.59 -6.95
C VAL A 116 18.95 -8.78 -6.81
N GLY A 117 18.70 -9.62 -5.79
CA GLY A 117 19.52 -10.79 -5.48
C GLY A 117 20.86 -10.45 -4.81
N GLY A 118 21.45 -11.44 -4.14
CA GLY A 118 22.79 -11.36 -3.56
C GLY A 118 23.91 -11.72 -4.55
N ASP A 119 23.57 -12.44 -5.62
CA ASP A 119 24.49 -12.81 -6.69
C ASP A 119 23.82 -12.87 -8.07
N THR A 120 24.61 -13.08 -9.12
CA THR A 120 24.12 -13.12 -10.52
C THR A 120 23.06 -14.19 -10.75
N ARG A 121 23.19 -15.35 -10.11
CA ARG A 121 22.26 -16.46 -10.32
C ARG A 121 20.93 -16.12 -9.68
N GLU A 122 20.94 -15.67 -8.43
CA GLU A 122 19.74 -15.27 -7.69
C GLU A 122 19.02 -14.10 -8.38
N ALA A 123 19.77 -13.10 -8.87
CA ALA A 123 19.21 -11.99 -9.63
C ALA A 123 18.45 -12.45 -10.88
N ILE A 124 19.06 -13.34 -11.67
CA ILE A 124 18.43 -13.92 -12.87
C ILE A 124 17.20 -14.74 -12.50
N GLU A 125 17.27 -15.56 -11.44
CA GLU A 125 16.13 -16.36 -10.95
C GLU A 125 14.96 -15.45 -10.55
N LEU A 126 15.19 -14.42 -9.72
CA LEU A 126 14.16 -13.48 -9.27
C LEU A 126 13.52 -12.71 -10.43
N LEU A 127 14.33 -12.13 -11.33
CA LEU A 127 13.83 -11.40 -12.49
C LEU A 127 13.03 -12.32 -13.43
N SER A 128 13.46 -13.58 -13.58
CA SER A 128 12.73 -14.57 -14.38
C SER A 128 11.40 -14.95 -13.77
N MET A 129 11.31 -15.08 -12.43
CA MET A 129 10.06 -15.42 -11.72
C MET A 129 8.96 -14.36 -11.91
N VAL A 130 9.35 -13.09 -12.08
CA VAL A 130 8.42 -11.98 -12.37
C VAL A 130 8.22 -11.73 -13.87
N GLY A 131 8.75 -12.61 -14.73
CA GLY A 131 8.60 -12.55 -16.18
C GLY A 131 9.46 -11.49 -16.88
N LEU A 132 10.55 -11.06 -16.25
CA LEU A 132 11.60 -10.21 -16.84
C LEU A 132 12.78 -11.07 -17.31
N ASN A 133 12.50 -12.11 -18.09
CA ASN A 133 13.43 -13.19 -18.45
C ASN A 133 14.24 -12.95 -19.74
N GLU A 134 14.10 -11.78 -20.36
CA GLU A 134 14.81 -11.46 -21.60
C GLU A 134 16.25 -11.03 -21.29
N ALA A 135 17.24 -11.70 -21.90
CA ALA A 135 18.65 -11.52 -21.55
C ALA A 135 19.14 -10.06 -21.59
N TYR A 136 18.60 -9.25 -22.52
CA TYR A 136 18.97 -7.84 -22.62
C TYR A 136 18.41 -6.99 -21.47
N LEU A 137 17.30 -7.39 -20.83
CA LEU A 137 16.71 -6.65 -19.71
C LEU A 137 17.63 -6.67 -18.48
N PHE A 138 18.35 -7.78 -18.27
CA PHE A 138 19.32 -7.89 -17.17
C PHE A 138 20.40 -6.80 -17.23
N LEU A 139 20.69 -6.29 -18.42
CA LEU A 139 21.70 -5.26 -18.68
C LEU A 139 21.12 -3.85 -18.79
N ARG A 140 19.79 -3.69 -18.77
CA ARG A 140 19.13 -2.38 -18.88
C ARG A 140 19.09 -1.65 -17.57
N LYS A 141 18.97 -0.33 -17.65
CA LYS A 141 18.68 0.53 -16.51
C LYS A 141 17.19 0.54 -16.20
N TYR A 142 16.83 0.73 -14.93
CA TYR A 142 15.43 0.81 -14.50
C TYR A 142 14.61 1.83 -15.31
N LYS A 143 15.18 3.01 -15.61
CA LYS A 143 14.49 4.03 -16.41
C LYS A 143 14.13 3.60 -17.84
N GLU A 144 14.79 2.59 -18.39
CA GLU A 144 14.59 2.07 -19.75
C GLU A 144 13.48 1.01 -19.84
N LEU A 145 12.87 0.66 -18.71
CA LEU A 145 11.73 -0.25 -18.63
C LEU A 145 10.43 0.44 -19.05
N SER A 146 9.56 -0.32 -19.72
CA SER A 146 8.15 0.05 -19.88
C SER A 146 7.40 0.03 -18.55
N GLU A 147 6.26 0.71 -18.44
CA GLU A 147 5.45 0.73 -17.21
C GLU A 147 5.08 -0.67 -16.71
N GLY A 148 4.73 -1.59 -17.62
CA GLY A 148 4.43 -2.98 -17.26
C GLY A 148 5.64 -3.79 -16.81
N GLN A 149 6.86 -3.43 -17.23
CA GLN A 149 8.10 -4.02 -16.71
C GLN A 149 8.47 -3.42 -15.35
N ARG A 150 8.33 -2.09 -15.18
CA ARG A 150 8.54 -1.41 -13.89
C ARG A 150 7.63 -1.93 -12.80
N TYR A 151 6.38 -2.24 -13.11
CA TYR A 151 5.45 -2.82 -12.14
C TYR A 151 5.89 -4.21 -11.62
N ARG A 152 6.68 -4.94 -12.41
CA ARG A 152 7.13 -6.30 -12.09
C ARG A 152 8.52 -6.35 -11.47
N TYR A 153 9.32 -5.31 -11.67
CA TYR A 153 10.63 -5.13 -11.05
C TYR A 153 10.46 -4.64 -9.61
#